data_AF-A0AAE3P2X1-F1
#
_entry.id   AF-A0AAE3P2X1-F1
#
_cell.length_a   1.000
_cell.length_b   1.000
_cell.length_c   1.000
_cell.angle_alpha   90.00
_cell.angle_beta   90.00
_cell.angle_gamma   90.00
#
_symmetry.space_group_name_H-M   'P 1'
#
loop_
_entity.id
_entity.type
_entity.pdbx_description
1 polymer ?
#
loop_
_entity_poly.entity_id
_entity_poly.type
_entity_poly.pdbx_seq_one_letter_code
_entity_poly.pdbx_strand_id
1 'polypeptide(L)'
;MELTEEMIEQLKVDLKNARTYEDILGKDGAIKKLIKSTFEQMLKTELTEHLGCEKYSPSGKNTGNSRNGKTKKNLRMITEK
;
A
#
# COMPACT_ATOMS: atom_id res chain seq x y z
N MET A 1 -0.53 11.99 -6.59
CA MET A 1 -0.15 10.57 -6.40
C MET A 1 -0.90 9.78 -7.45
N GLU A 2 -0.16 9.12 -8.34
CA GLU A 2 -0.75 8.35 -9.43
C GLU A 2 -0.75 6.87 -9.08
N LEU A 3 -1.74 6.12 -9.60
CA LEU A 3 -1.74 4.68 -9.48
C LEU A 3 -0.58 4.13 -10.31
N THR A 4 0.32 3.39 -9.67
CA THR A 4 1.42 2.74 -10.38
C THR A 4 0.88 1.71 -11.37
N GLU A 5 1.57 1.56 -12.50
CA GLU A 5 1.20 0.61 -13.55
C GLU A 5 1.13 -0.83 -13.01
N GLU A 6 2.03 -1.19 -12.09
CA GLU A 6 2.01 -2.47 -11.37
C GLU A 6 0.71 -2.71 -10.60
N MET A 7 0.17 -1.68 -9.93
CA MET A 7 -1.10 -1.79 -9.20
C MET A 7 -2.29 -1.95 -10.14
N ILE A 8 -2.25 -1.29 -11.30
CA ILE A 8 -3.28 -1.40 -12.32
C ILE A 8 -3.27 -2.80 -12.94
N GLU A 9 -2.10 -3.33 -13.27
CA GLU A 9 -1.96 -4.71 -13.77
C GLU A 9 -2.41 -5.73 -12.73
N GLN A 10 -2.03 -5.56 -11.46
CA GLN A 10 -2.50 -6.43 -10.39
C GLN A 10 -4.03 -6.38 -10.23
N LEU A 11 -4.63 -5.18 -10.33
CA LEU A 11 -6.08 -5.01 -10.28
C LEU A 11 -6.77 -5.70 -11.46
N LYS A 12 -6.22 -5.59 -12.68
CA LYS A 12 -6.74 -6.30 -13.86
C LYS A 12 -6.73 -7.81 -13.65
N VAL A 13 -5.65 -8.35 -13.07
CA VAL A 13 -5.53 -9.79 -12.74
C VAL A 13 -6.56 -10.20 -11.69
N ASP A 14 -6.71 -9.42 -10.61
CA ASP A 14 -7.70 -9.70 -9.56
C ASP A 14 -9.13 -9.67 -10.12
N LEU A 15 -9.46 -8.67 -10.96
CA LEU A 15 -10.79 -8.54 -11.58
C LEU A 15 -11.07 -9.62 -12.63
N LYS A 16 -10.07 -10.08 -13.37
CA LYS A 16 -10.24 -11.16 -14.37
C LYS A 16 -10.77 -12.46 -13.75
N ASN A 17 -10.41 -12.72 -12.49
CA ASN A 17 -10.81 -13.91 -11.77
C ASN A 17 -12.07 -13.71 -10.92
N ALA A 18 -12.53 -12.46 -10.76
CA ALA A 18 -13.69 -12.13 -9.95
C ALA A 18 -14.99 -12.60 -10.64
N ARG A 19 -15.84 -13.30 -9.90
CA ARG A 19 -17.14 -13.80 -10.40
C ARG A 19 -18.30 -13.32 -9.56
N THR A 20 -18.04 -12.97 -8.30
CA THR A 20 -19.06 -12.58 -7.33
C THR A 20 -18.81 -11.17 -6.82
N TYR A 21 -19.83 -10.58 -6.20
CA TYR A 21 -19.70 -9.30 -5.50
C TYR A 21 -18.63 -9.37 -4.39
N GLU A 22 -18.53 -10.51 -3.70
CA GLU A 22 -17.54 -10.73 -2.65
C GLU A 22 -16.10 -10.72 -3.19
N ASP A 23 -15.86 -11.18 -4.42
CA ASP A 23 -14.52 -11.12 -5.03
C ASP A 23 -14.06 -9.69 -5.33
N ILE A 24 -15.00 -8.76 -5.45
CA ILE A 24 -14.72 -7.35 -5.76
C ILE A 24 -14.64 -6.53 -4.46
N LEU A 25 -15.64 -6.65 -3.60
CA LEU A 25 -15.85 -5.79 -2.42
C LEU A 25 -15.79 -6.53 -1.07
N GLY A 26 -15.63 -7.85 -1.08
CA GLY A 26 -15.54 -8.66 0.14
C GLY A 26 -14.22 -8.46 0.91
N LYS A 27 -14.05 -9.28 1.95
CA LYS A 27 -12.94 -9.17 2.90
C LYS A 27 -11.55 -9.22 2.23
N ASP A 28 -11.44 -9.94 1.13
CA ASP A 28 -10.22 -10.09 0.33
C ASP A 28 -10.42 -9.63 -1.12
N GLY A 29 -11.43 -8.76 -1.33
CA GLY A 29 -11.83 -8.30 -2.65
C GLY A 29 -10.78 -7.42 -3.33
N ALA A 30 -10.85 -7.39 -4.67
CA ALA A 30 -9.93 -6.65 -5.53
C ALA A 30 -9.76 -5.17 -5.14
N ILE A 31 -10.87 -4.49 -4.79
CA ILE A 31 -10.86 -3.07 -4.42
C ILE A 31 -10.10 -2.84 -3.11
N LYS A 32 -10.31 -3.72 -2.12
CA LYS A 32 -9.63 -3.60 -0.83
C LYS A 32 -8.13 -3.82 -0.96
N LYS A 33 -7.71 -4.77 -1.82
CA LYS A 33 -6.29 -4.98 -2.15
C LYS A 33 -5.68 -3.74 -2.80
N LEU A 34 -6.37 -3.13 -3.77
CA LEU A 34 -5.92 -1.89 -4.42
C LEU A 34 -5.70 -0.78 -3.40
N ILE A 35 -6.72 -0.49 -2.58
CA ILE A 35 -6.65 0.60 -1.60
C ILE A 35 -5.54 0.33 -0.59
N LYS A 36 -5.38 -0.91 -0.11
CA LYS A 36 -4.27 -1.29 0.77
C LYS A 36 -2.92 -0.96 0.14
N SER A 37 -2.70 -1.35 -1.11
CA SER A 37 -1.44 -1.08 -1.82
C SER A 37 -1.20 0.43 -1.98
N THR A 38 -2.24 1.20 -2.30
CA THR A 38 -2.18 2.66 -2.38
C THR A 38 -1.74 3.26 -1.04
N PHE A 39 -2.39 2.88 0.06
CA PHE A 39 -2.03 3.38 1.39
C PHE A 39 -0.61 3.00 1.79
N GLU A 40 -0.18 1.76 1.52
CA GLU A 40 1.19 1.34 1.81
C GLU A 40 2.23 2.10 0.99
N GLN A 41 1.92 2.52 -0.23
CA GLN A 41 2.81 3.38 -1.03
C GLN A 41 2.82 4.80 -0.49
N MET A 42 1.67 5.39 -0.21
CA MET A 42 1.55 6.73 0.38
C MET A 42 2.38 6.85 1.66
N LEU A 43 2.24 5.90 2.59
CA LEU A 43 3.00 5.87 3.84
C LEU A 43 4.51 5.71 3.63
N LYS A 44 4.95 4.99 2.58
CA LYS A 44 6.38 4.87 2.26
C LYS A 44 6.94 6.20 1.76
N THR A 45 6.19 6.89 0.89
CA THR A 45 6.58 8.19 0.36
C THR A 45 6.68 9.22 1.48
N GLU A 46 5.65 9.30 2.35
CA GLU A 46 5.66 10.18 3.53
C GLU A 46 6.86 9.88 4.44
N LEU A 47 7.20 8.59 4.65
CA LEU A 47 8.38 8.21 5.42
C LEU A 47 9.70 8.64 4.75
N THR A 48 9.79 8.54 3.41
CA THR A 48 10.95 9.03 2.66
C THR A 48 11.10 10.54 2.83
N GLU A 49 10.01 11.30 2.69
CA GLU A 49 10.00 12.76 2.85
C GLU A 49 10.36 13.16 4.28
N HIS A 50 9.76 12.51 5.28
CA HIS A 50 10.01 12.79 6.69
C HIS A 50 11.47 12.52 7.09
N LEU A 51 12.07 11.44 6.61
CA LEU A 51 13.46 11.08 6.93
C LEU A 51 14.49 11.73 5.98
N GLY A 52 14.06 12.31 4.87
CA GLY A 52 14.92 12.87 3.83
C GLY A 52 15.85 11.84 3.16
N CYS A 53 15.57 10.54 3.29
CA CYS A 53 16.42 9.49 2.74
C CYS A 53 15.62 8.31 2.22
N GLU A 54 16.05 7.79 1.07
CA GLU A 54 15.48 6.60 0.45
C GLU A 54 15.81 5.33 1.23
N LYS A 55 15.03 4.27 0.95
CA LYS A 55 15.30 2.96 1.56
C LYS A 55 16.70 2.48 1.18
N TYR A 56 17.50 2.13 2.19
CA TYR A 56 18.91 1.71 2.05
C TYR A 56 19.87 2.79 1.52
N SER A 57 19.45 4.05 1.46
CA SER A 57 20.34 5.14 1.04
C SER A 57 21.52 5.29 2.00
N PRO A 58 22.75 5.48 1.50
CA PRO A 58 23.90 5.88 2.32
C PRO A 58 23.66 7.18 3.09
N SER A 59 22.84 8.09 2.54
CA SER A 59 22.52 9.37 3.18
C SER A 59 21.77 9.24 4.50
N GLY A 60 21.14 8.09 4.75
CA GLY A 60 20.45 7.80 6.02
C GLY A 60 21.34 7.18 7.10
N LYS A 61 22.63 6.96 6.85
CA LYS A 61 23.56 6.40 7.83
C LYS A 61 24.04 7.50 8.78
N ASN A 62 24.07 7.21 10.08
CA ASN A 62 24.54 8.12 11.12
C ASN A 62 23.76 9.46 11.22
N THR A 63 22.50 9.49 10.77
CA THR A 63 21.62 10.68 10.85
C THR A 63 20.87 10.79 12.18
N GLY A 64 21.03 9.84 13.09
CA GLY A 64 20.33 9.78 14.38
C GLY A 64 18.95 9.12 14.32
N ASN A 65 18.23 9.23 13.20
CA ASN A 65 16.96 8.54 12.97
C ASN A 65 17.03 7.66 11.70
N SER A 66 16.80 6.36 11.86
CA SER A 66 16.92 5.38 10.79
C SER A 66 15.65 4.54 10.66
N ARG A 67 15.35 4.10 9.44
CA ARG A 67 14.22 3.21 9.17
C ARG A 67 14.35 1.91 9.98
N ASN A 68 13.34 1.57 10.77
CA ASN A 68 13.34 0.41 11.65
C ASN A 68 12.22 -0.60 11.30
N GLY A 69 12.27 -1.13 10.08
CA GLY A 69 11.33 -2.17 9.64
C GLY A 69 9.91 -1.67 9.39
N LYS A 70 8.91 -2.55 9.57
CA LYS A 70 7.48 -2.29 9.35
C LYS A 70 6.65 -3.04 10.39
N THR A 71 5.52 -2.47 10.78
CA THR A 71 4.56 -3.10 11.70
C THR A 71 3.23 -3.33 11.00
N LYS A 72 2.59 -4.47 11.25
CA LYS A 72 1.26 -4.78 10.72
C LYS A 72 0.19 -4.06 11.54
N LYS A 73 -0.76 -3.41 10.87
CA LYS A 73 -1.95 -2.84 11.49
C LYS A 73 -3.18 -3.24 10.71
N ASN A 74 -4.17 -3.81 11.41
CA ASN A 74 -5.46 -4.12 10.81
C ASN A 74 -6.31 -2.84 10.82
N LEU A 75 -6.63 -2.34 9.63
CA LEU A 75 -7.50 -1.19 9.45
C LEU A 75 -8.90 -1.67 9.08
N ARG A 76 -9.91 -1.10 9.72
CA ARG A 76 -11.31 -1.27 9.33
C ARG A 76 -11.61 -0.23 8.26
N MET A 77 -11.89 -0.67 7.04
CA MET A 77 -12.54 0.18 6.05
C MET A 77 -14.02 0.23 6.35
N ILE A 78 -14.58 1.43 6.30
CA ILE A 78 -16.02 1.62 6.41
C ILE A 78 -16.58 1.33 5.02
N THR A 79 -16.92 0.08 4.77
CA THR A 79 -18.01 -0.29 3.86
C THR A 79 -19.27 -0.28 4.72
N GLU A 80 -20.37 0.28 4.23
CA GLU A 80 -21.51 0.77 5.03
C GLU A 80 -22.07 -0.19 6.13
N LYS A 81 -22.81 0.44 7.05
CA LYS A 81 -23.38 -0.11 8.28
C LYS A 81 -24.23 -1.36 8.07
#